data_AF-A0A960X9R1-F1
#
_entry.id   AF-A0A960X9R1-F1
#
_cell.length_a   1.000
_cell.length_b   1.000
_cell.length_c   1.000
_cell.angle_alpha   90.00
_cell.angle_beta   90.00
_cell.angle_gamma   90.00
#
_symmetry.space_group_name_H-M   'P 1'
#
loop_
_entity.id
_entity.type
_entity.pdbx_description
1 polymer ?
#
loop_
_entity_poly.entity_id
_entity_poly.type
_entity_poly.pdbx_seq_one_letter_code
_entity_poly.pdbx_strand_id
1 'polypeptide(L)'
;KHKVNSLLLAAVSPYFNRLLRQDEVKKKKTLNLSLESPEVSEVLIDIAEKGNVDLWRLNESELYALLKQSTKWEIEEAQKQAEKLLTRYVESDQAIPKLKEALKNGWFQISQKACDVFNDQPVGLKLSLGPENRLVGEFLDFKRLTTLSALEKLKEEVTILKFSNELPADPDSELAIRGVQRLWGIDLTETQAPLELYNLVPASLQYLNLDRAGWLTDEWADKLFGRFKAISILSLADQSRLSLLGLGAIALLENLISLNLSGQKGLKDEQFSMLTIQELPLESLNLSGCQALTPTAIQQFLGNAPRLRRLVLDNTSTDDRCLSEISVRLNQLESLSVRNAPVSQKGILSLMRQKPNLDILS
;
A
#
# COMPACT_ATOMS: atom_id res chain seq x y z
N LYS A 1 -8.34 35.80 15.87
CA LYS A 1 -6.86 35.64 15.82
C LYS A 1 -6.43 34.95 17.10
N HIS A 2 -6.21 33.63 17.06
CA HIS A 2 -5.66 32.91 18.21
C HIS A 2 -4.13 32.92 18.14
N LYS A 3 -3.49 33.12 19.31
CA LYS A 3 -2.05 32.99 19.46
C LYS A 3 -1.76 31.57 19.90
N VAL A 4 -1.19 30.77 19.00
CA VAL A 4 -0.85 29.37 19.29
C VAL A 4 0.67 29.25 19.45
N ASN A 5 1.10 28.39 20.36
CA ASN A 5 2.51 28.08 20.54
C ASN A 5 3.06 27.45 19.24
N SER A 6 4.02 28.13 18.62
CA SER A 6 4.59 27.70 17.34
C SER A 6 5.33 26.36 17.45
N LEU A 7 6.03 26.11 18.57
CA LEU A 7 6.79 24.87 18.77
C LEU A 7 5.87 23.65 18.93
N LEU A 8 4.74 23.82 19.62
CA LEU A 8 3.76 22.75 19.76
C LEU A 8 3.20 22.35 18.39
N LEU A 9 2.77 23.32 17.58
CA LEU A 9 2.27 23.06 16.23
C LEU A 9 3.35 22.42 15.35
N ALA A 10 4.62 22.84 15.48
CA ALA A 10 5.73 22.24 14.74
C ALA A 10 5.96 20.75 15.07
N ALA A 11 5.64 20.35 16.31
CA ALA A 11 5.84 18.99 16.78
C ALA A 11 4.75 18.04 16.27
N VAL A 12 3.53 18.53 16.11
CA VAL A 12 2.36 17.72 15.71
C VAL A 12 1.96 17.87 14.24
N SER A 13 2.61 18.77 13.49
CA SER A 13 2.32 19.06 12.09
C SER A 13 3.60 19.30 11.27
N PRO A 14 3.88 18.48 10.26
CA PRO A 14 5.01 18.70 9.36
C PRO A 14 4.86 20.00 8.55
N TYR A 15 3.64 20.42 8.21
CA TYR A 15 3.36 21.72 7.58
C TYR A 15 3.90 22.88 8.43
N PHE A 16 3.54 22.93 9.72
CA PHE A 16 4.01 23.99 10.61
C PHE A 16 5.50 23.87 10.91
N ASN A 17 6.04 22.64 10.96
CA ASN A 17 7.48 22.43 11.07
C ASN A 17 8.24 23.08 9.91
N ARG A 18 7.77 22.88 8.68
CA ARG A 18 8.36 23.52 7.48
C ARG A 18 8.18 25.04 7.51
N LEU A 19 7.00 25.52 7.88
CA LEU A 19 6.71 26.95 7.99
C LEU A 19 7.67 27.66 8.97
N LEU A 20 7.97 27.05 10.10
CA LEU A 20 8.84 27.65 11.12
C LEU A 20 10.32 27.63 10.78
N ARG A 21 10.73 26.77 9.84
CA ARG A 21 12.10 26.76 9.32
C ARG A 21 12.37 27.90 8.33
N GLN A 22 11.34 28.61 7.87
CA GLN A 22 11.48 29.80 7.03
C GLN A 22 11.99 30.99 7.87
N ASP A 23 12.99 31.72 7.36
CA ASP A 23 13.74 32.72 8.14
C ASP A 23 12.87 33.87 8.68
N GLU A 24 11.77 34.21 8.00
CA GLU A 24 10.82 35.26 8.43
C GLU A 24 9.97 34.87 9.65
N VAL A 25 9.87 33.57 9.95
CA VAL A 25 8.98 33.02 10.99
C VAL A 25 9.76 32.45 12.17
N LYS A 26 11.04 32.09 11.98
CA LYS A 26 11.95 31.53 13.02
C LYS A 26 11.96 32.29 14.36
N LYS A 27 11.74 33.62 14.34
CA LYS A 27 11.78 34.47 15.53
C LYS A 27 10.41 34.67 16.21
N LYS A 28 9.32 34.13 15.67
CA LYS A 28 7.97 34.33 16.19
C LYS A 28 7.59 33.22 17.19
N LYS A 29 7.37 33.59 18.45
CA LYS A 29 6.86 32.70 19.51
C LYS A 29 5.40 32.27 19.29
N THR A 30 4.67 33.01 18.47
CA THR A 30 3.24 32.77 18.19
C THR A 30 2.94 33.03 16.72
N LEU A 31 2.13 32.16 16.11
CA LEU A 31 1.68 32.31 14.73
C LEU A 31 0.29 32.96 14.70
N ASN A 32 0.06 33.83 13.72
CA ASN A 32 -1.28 34.32 13.39
C ASN A 32 -1.80 33.51 12.22
N LEU A 33 -2.76 32.62 12.48
CA LEU A 33 -3.34 31.75 11.47
C LEU A 33 -4.60 32.40 10.89
N SER A 34 -4.69 32.43 9.56
CA SER A 34 -5.95 32.71 8.86
C SER A 34 -6.70 31.40 8.75
N LEU A 35 -7.88 31.37 9.33
CA LEU A 35 -8.70 30.19 9.54
C LEU A 35 -10.04 30.38 8.85
N GLU A 36 -10.56 29.32 8.23
CA GLU A 36 -11.81 29.36 7.46
C GLU A 36 -13.06 29.38 8.37
N SER A 37 -12.98 28.81 9.57
CA SER A 37 -14.02 28.89 10.62
C SER A 37 -13.37 29.03 12.02
N PRO A 38 -13.80 29.99 12.86
CA PRO A 38 -13.33 30.15 14.23
C PRO A 38 -13.54 28.91 15.11
N GLU A 39 -14.67 28.21 14.97
CA GLU A 39 -15.06 27.07 15.80
C GLU A 39 -14.13 25.87 15.56
N VAL A 40 -13.83 25.58 14.28
CA VAL A 40 -12.87 24.54 13.87
C VAL A 40 -11.45 24.84 14.37
N SER A 41 -11.13 26.13 14.53
CA SER A 41 -9.81 26.58 14.94
C SER A 41 -9.48 26.19 16.37
N GLU A 42 -10.43 26.41 17.28
CA GLU A 42 -10.27 26.04 18.69
C GLU A 42 -10.12 24.53 18.83
N VAL A 43 -10.90 23.76 18.08
CA VAL A 43 -10.82 22.29 18.05
C VAL A 43 -9.46 21.81 17.56
N LEU A 44 -8.90 22.37 16.48
CA LEU A 44 -7.58 21.99 15.99
C LEU A 44 -6.45 22.28 16.99
N ILE A 45 -6.55 23.41 17.70
CA ILE A 45 -5.60 23.77 18.75
C ILE A 45 -5.73 22.79 19.91
N ASP A 46 -6.95 22.48 20.34
CA ASP A 46 -7.20 21.53 21.40
C ASP A 46 -6.68 20.13 21.04
N ILE A 47 -6.84 19.67 19.80
CA ILE A 47 -6.27 18.40 19.33
C ILE A 47 -4.75 18.46 19.32
N ALA A 48 -4.15 19.57 18.86
CA ALA A 48 -2.71 19.75 18.88
C ALA A 48 -2.11 19.74 20.30
N GLU A 49 -2.86 20.24 21.30
CA GLU A 49 -2.44 20.29 22.70
C GLU A 49 -2.71 18.99 23.47
N LYS A 50 -3.88 18.39 23.28
CA LYS A 50 -4.40 17.28 24.09
C LYS A 50 -4.33 15.93 23.37
N GLY A 51 -4.04 15.93 22.08
CA GLY A 51 -4.05 14.75 21.21
C GLY A 51 -5.45 14.30 20.81
N ASN A 52 -6.35 14.09 21.78
CA ASN A 52 -7.70 13.61 21.52
C ASN A 52 -8.76 14.52 22.14
N VAL A 53 -9.76 14.88 21.33
CA VAL A 53 -10.86 15.78 21.71
C VAL A 53 -12.18 15.15 21.27
N ASP A 54 -13.22 15.32 22.07
CA ASP A 54 -14.55 14.87 21.71
C ASP A 54 -15.13 15.74 20.59
N LEU A 55 -15.18 15.18 19.37
CA LEU A 55 -15.71 15.82 18.18
C LEU A 55 -17.20 15.57 17.93
N TRP A 56 -17.89 14.82 18.80
CA TRP A 56 -19.29 14.43 18.56
C TRP A 56 -20.28 15.59 18.63
N ARG A 57 -19.85 16.74 19.15
CA ARG A 57 -20.64 17.96 19.20
C ARG A 57 -20.68 18.70 17.85
N LEU A 58 -19.76 18.38 16.95
CA LEU A 58 -19.67 19.01 15.64
C LEU A 58 -20.69 18.40 14.66
N ASN A 59 -21.34 19.26 13.89
CA ASN A 59 -22.21 18.83 12.79
C ASN A 59 -21.39 18.41 11.54
N GLU A 60 -22.05 17.86 10.51
CA GLU A 60 -21.37 17.39 9.29
C GLU A 60 -20.53 18.49 8.62
N SER A 61 -21.07 19.71 8.49
CA SER A 61 -20.34 20.83 7.86
C SER A 61 -19.09 21.26 8.64
N GLU A 62 -19.18 21.28 9.97
CA GLU A 62 -18.05 21.59 10.86
C GLU A 62 -16.99 20.49 10.81
N LEU A 63 -17.39 19.22 10.77
CA LEU A 63 -16.48 18.10 10.61
C LEU A 63 -15.76 18.14 9.26
N TYR A 64 -16.43 18.50 8.17
CA TYR A 64 -15.78 18.68 6.87
C TYR A 64 -14.82 19.87 6.85
N ALA A 65 -15.19 20.99 7.48
CA ALA A 65 -14.30 22.13 7.62
C ALA A 65 -13.05 21.76 8.44
N LEU A 66 -13.23 21.00 9.53
CA LEU A 66 -12.15 20.44 10.33
C LEU A 66 -11.25 19.51 9.52
N LEU A 67 -11.83 18.58 8.76
CA LEU A 67 -11.10 17.64 7.93
C LEU A 67 -10.28 18.34 6.83
N LYS A 68 -10.88 19.32 6.14
CA LYS A 68 -10.19 20.11 5.09
C LYS A 68 -9.03 20.89 5.68
N GLN A 69 -9.26 21.55 6.82
CA GLN A 69 -8.26 22.37 7.48
C GLN A 69 -7.13 21.51 8.09
N SER A 70 -7.45 20.37 8.69
CA SER A 70 -6.46 19.44 9.25
C SER A 70 -5.60 18.80 8.16
N THR A 71 -6.20 18.46 7.01
CA THR A 71 -5.47 17.95 5.83
C THR A 71 -4.47 18.98 5.33
N LYS A 72 -4.91 20.25 5.16
CA LYS A 72 -4.05 21.37 4.73
C LYS A 72 -2.91 21.65 5.70
N TRP A 73 -3.15 21.45 6.99
CA TRP A 73 -2.16 21.65 8.04
C TRP A 73 -1.41 20.37 8.42
N GLU A 74 -1.64 19.25 7.74
CA GLU A 74 -0.98 17.97 8.05
C GLU A 74 -1.07 17.60 9.54
N ILE A 75 -2.24 17.82 10.17
CA ILE A 75 -2.53 17.40 11.55
C ILE A 75 -3.24 16.05 11.48
N GLU A 76 -2.44 14.98 11.45
CA GLU A 76 -2.89 13.61 11.17
C GLU A 76 -3.97 13.13 12.15
N GLU A 77 -3.80 13.38 13.45
CA GLU A 77 -4.74 12.93 14.47
C GLU A 77 -6.12 13.61 14.32
N ALA A 78 -6.15 14.90 13.99
CA ALA A 78 -7.39 15.62 13.72
C ALA A 78 -8.07 15.12 12.44
N GLN A 79 -7.29 14.86 11.38
CA GLN A 79 -7.79 14.23 10.15
C GLN A 79 -8.44 12.90 10.47
N LYS A 80 -7.75 12.01 11.18
CA LYS A 80 -8.23 10.66 11.52
C LYS A 80 -9.53 10.67 12.33
N GLN A 81 -9.63 11.53 13.34
CA GLN A 81 -10.83 11.65 14.18
C GLN A 81 -12.02 12.22 13.41
N ALA A 82 -11.83 13.30 12.65
CA ALA A 82 -12.88 13.92 11.86
C ALA A 82 -13.39 12.96 10.77
N GLU A 83 -12.46 12.32 10.06
CA GLU A 83 -12.75 11.37 9.01
C GLU A 83 -13.58 10.20 9.51
N LYS A 84 -13.20 9.63 10.67
CA LYS A 84 -13.93 8.52 11.31
C LYS A 84 -15.39 8.87 11.57
N LEU A 85 -15.67 10.07 12.05
CA LEU A 85 -17.05 10.52 12.29
C LEU A 85 -17.80 10.78 10.99
N LEU A 86 -17.12 11.34 9.99
CA LEU A 86 -17.71 11.66 8.68
C LEU A 86 -18.17 10.42 7.91
N THR A 87 -17.60 9.23 8.18
CA THR A 87 -18.07 7.97 7.58
C THR A 87 -19.56 7.70 7.78
N ARG A 88 -20.19 8.26 8.83
CA ARG A 88 -21.63 8.08 9.12
C ARG A 88 -22.54 8.80 8.15
N TYR A 89 -22.02 9.80 7.45
CA TYR A 89 -22.77 10.59 6.49
C TYR A 89 -22.51 10.11 5.05
N VAL A 90 -21.85 8.97 4.86
CA VAL A 90 -21.65 8.38 3.53
C VAL A 90 -22.88 7.54 3.19
N GLU A 91 -23.80 8.16 2.46
CA GLU A 91 -25.05 7.55 2.00
C GLU A 91 -24.93 6.97 0.58
N SER A 92 -25.86 6.10 0.19
CA SER A 92 -25.80 5.33 -1.07
C SER A 92 -25.84 6.18 -2.33
N ASP A 93 -26.62 7.26 -2.32
CA ASP A 93 -26.75 8.19 -3.45
C ASP A 93 -25.53 9.11 -3.59
N GLN A 94 -24.78 9.35 -2.50
CA GLN A 94 -23.58 10.18 -2.46
C GLN A 94 -22.26 9.38 -2.45
N ALA A 95 -22.32 8.05 -2.57
CA ALA A 95 -21.12 7.20 -2.47
C ALA A 95 -20.04 7.56 -3.50
N ILE A 96 -20.40 7.70 -4.79
CA ILE A 96 -19.43 8.04 -5.84
C ILE A 96 -18.86 9.46 -5.64
N PRO A 97 -19.66 10.53 -5.48
CA PRO A 97 -19.12 11.87 -5.22
C PRO A 97 -18.19 11.92 -4.00
N LYS A 98 -18.58 11.31 -2.87
CA LYS A 98 -17.76 11.27 -1.66
C LYS A 98 -16.48 10.47 -1.85
N LEU A 99 -16.52 9.36 -2.59
CA LEU A 99 -15.32 8.60 -2.96
C LEU A 99 -14.35 9.44 -3.78
N LYS A 100 -14.83 10.15 -4.81
CA LYS A 100 -13.99 11.01 -5.65
C LYS A 100 -13.31 12.12 -4.84
N GLU A 101 -14.06 12.80 -3.97
CA GLU A 101 -13.51 13.84 -3.09
C GLU A 101 -12.47 13.23 -2.12
N ALA A 102 -12.78 12.09 -1.52
CA ALA A 102 -11.91 11.44 -0.55
C ALA A 102 -10.59 10.96 -1.18
N LEU A 103 -10.62 10.32 -2.35
CA LEU A 103 -9.44 9.88 -3.08
C LEU A 103 -8.53 11.07 -3.45
N LYS A 104 -9.12 12.18 -3.91
CA LYS A 104 -8.37 13.39 -4.26
C LYS A 104 -7.62 14.00 -3.06
N ASN A 105 -8.18 13.89 -1.87
CA ASN A 105 -7.62 14.48 -0.65
C ASN A 105 -6.86 13.48 0.23
N GLY A 106 -6.76 12.20 -0.16
CA GLY A 106 -6.11 11.17 0.65
C GLY A 106 -6.88 10.81 1.92
N TRP A 107 -8.20 10.93 1.92
CA TRP A 107 -9.07 10.54 3.04
C TRP A 107 -9.39 9.04 2.94
N PHE A 108 -8.59 8.23 3.64
CA PHE A 108 -8.66 6.76 3.63
C PHE A 108 -9.98 6.17 4.18
N GLN A 109 -10.39 6.51 5.41
CA GLN A 109 -11.59 5.93 6.04
C GLN A 109 -12.89 6.31 5.31
N ILE A 110 -12.99 7.53 4.75
CA ILE A 110 -14.14 7.91 3.91
C ILE A 110 -14.11 7.13 2.60
N SER A 111 -12.94 7.02 1.96
CA SER A 111 -12.80 6.23 0.72
C SER A 111 -13.22 4.77 0.94
N GLN A 112 -12.79 4.16 2.04
CA GLN A 112 -13.14 2.79 2.39
C GLN A 112 -14.65 2.66 2.61
N LYS A 113 -15.24 3.54 3.42
CA LYS A 113 -16.69 3.52 3.67
C LYS A 113 -17.50 3.73 2.39
N ALA A 114 -17.06 4.61 1.50
CA ALA A 114 -17.72 4.86 0.22
C ALA A 114 -17.63 3.64 -0.71
N CYS A 115 -16.52 2.90 -0.70
CA CYS A 115 -16.42 1.61 -1.39
C CYS A 115 -17.42 0.61 -0.81
N ASP A 116 -17.51 0.47 0.51
CA ASP A 116 -18.45 -0.46 1.15
C ASP A 116 -19.90 -0.14 0.77
N VAL A 117 -20.30 1.13 0.85
CA VAL A 117 -21.65 1.59 0.49
C VAL A 117 -21.94 1.41 -1.01
N PHE A 118 -20.94 1.60 -1.89
CA PHE A 118 -21.08 1.31 -3.31
C PHE A 118 -21.28 -0.20 -3.55
N ASN A 119 -20.54 -1.05 -2.83
CA ASN A 119 -20.57 -2.51 -2.96
C ASN A 119 -21.86 -3.16 -2.46
N ASP A 120 -22.66 -2.45 -1.65
CA ASP A 120 -24.01 -2.89 -1.26
C ASP A 120 -25.00 -2.87 -2.44
N GLN A 121 -24.66 -2.18 -3.53
CA GLN A 121 -25.48 -2.13 -4.74
C GLN A 121 -25.25 -3.40 -5.60
N PRO A 122 -26.28 -3.92 -6.29
CA PRO A 122 -26.18 -5.12 -7.13
C PRO A 122 -25.51 -4.81 -8.49
N VAL A 123 -24.31 -4.25 -8.45
CA VAL A 123 -23.48 -3.92 -9.62
C VAL A 123 -22.39 -4.99 -9.74
N GLY A 124 -22.07 -5.42 -10.97
CA GLY A 124 -21.00 -6.39 -11.22
C GLY A 124 -19.58 -5.81 -11.11
N LEU A 125 -19.43 -4.63 -10.51
CA LEU A 125 -18.17 -3.99 -10.18
C LEU A 125 -18.10 -3.86 -8.66
N LYS A 126 -17.03 -4.37 -8.05
CA LYS A 126 -16.70 -4.11 -6.64
C LYS A 126 -15.54 -3.15 -6.51
N LEU A 127 -15.59 -2.29 -5.51
CA LEU A 127 -14.54 -1.32 -5.20
C LEU A 127 -13.80 -1.70 -3.93
N SER A 128 -12.50 -1.48 -3.92
CA SER A 128 -11.67 -1.58 -2.72
C SER A 128 -10.45 -0.66 -2.86
N LEU A 129 -9.72 -0.47 -1.76
CA LEU A 129 -8.48 0.29 -1.76
C LEU A 129 -7.28 -0.66 -1.79
N GLY A 130 -6.46 -0.53 -2.81
CA GLY A 130 -5.23 -1.28 -2.99
C GLY A 130 -4.01 -0.55 -2.41
N PRO A 131 -2.80 -0.95 -2.83
CA PRO A 131 -1.56 -0.29 -2.44
C PRO A 131 -1.61 1.22 -2.70
N GLU A 132 -0.96 2.00 -1.83
CA GLU A 132 -0.92 3.47 -1.93
C GLU A 132 -2.31 4.13 -1.95
N ASN A 133 -3.33 3.49 -1.36
CA ASN A 133 -4.72 3.96 -1.36
C ASN A 133 -5.33 4.14 -2.76
N ARG A 134 -4.84 3.36 -3.73
CA ARG A 134 -5.34 3.38 -5.12
C ARG A 134 -6.64 2.63 -5.23
N LEU A 135 -7.61 3.18 -5.96
CA LEU A 135 -8.91 2.54 -6.15
C LEU A 135 -8.78 1.33 -7.08
N VAL A 136 -9.23 0.19 -6.57
CA VAL A 136 -9.34 -1.09 -7.29
C VAL A 136 -10.77 -1.26 -7.77
N GLY A 137 -10.94 -1.52 -9.06
CA GLY A 137 -12.19 -1.99 -9.65
C GLY A 137 -12.11 -3.50 -9.93
N GLU A 138 -12.84 -4.29 -9.15
CA GLU A 138 -12.97 -5.74 -9.31
C GLU A 138 -14.19 -6.08 -10.17
N PHE A 139 -13.96 -6.63 -11.35
CA PHE A 139 -15.01 -7.11 -12.24
C PHE A 139 -15.51 -8.49 -11.81
N LEU A 140 -16.81 -8.58 -11.54
CA LEU A 140 -17.54 -9.83 -11.31
C LEU A 140 -18.26 -10.31 -12.58
N ASP A 141 -18.61 -9.38 -13.47
CA ASP A 141 -19.12 -9.60 -14.81
C ASP A 141 -18.76 -8.40 -15.72
N PHE A 142 -19.17 -8.42 -16.99
CA PHE A 142 -18.95 -7.33 -17.95
C PHE A 142 -20.26 -6.76 -18.52
N LYS A 143 -21.35 -6.79 -17.75
CA LYS A 143 -22.66 -6.30 -18.23
C LYS A 143 -22.63 -4.80 -18.56
N ARG A 144 -22.94 -4.45 -19.80
CA ARG A 144 -22.90 -3.05 -20.30
C ARG A 144 -23.73 -2.06 -19.49
N LEU A 145 -24.97 -2.42 -19.17
CA LEU A 145 -25.94 -1.49 -18.55
C LEU A 145 -25.69 -1.25 -17.05
N THR A 146 -24.93 -2.11 -16.39
CA THR A 146 -24.66 -2.04 -14.94
C THR A 146 -23.18 -1.83 -14.68
N THR A 147 -22.36 -2.81 -15.04
CA THR A 147 -20.95 -2.90 -14.66
C THR A 147 -20.10 -1.91 -15.43
N LEU A 148 -20.22 -1.87 -16.75
CA LEU A 148 -19.49 -0.89 -17.55
C LEU A 148 -20.02 0.53 -17.35
N SER A 149 -21.33 0.71 -17.12
CA SER A 149 -21.90 2.01 -16.76
C SER A 149 -21.35 2.54 -15.42
N ALA A 150 -21.15 1.65 -14.44
CA ALA A 150 -20.54 2.01 -13.18
C ALA A 150 -19.05 2.34 -13.31
N LEU A 151 -18.31 1.53 -14.09
CA LEU A 151 -16.91 1.82 -14.43
C LEU A 151 -16.78 3.18 -15.11
N GLU A 152 -17.66 3.51 -16.06
CA GLU A 152 -17.62 4.77 -16.79
C GLU A 152 -17.70 5.99 -15.86
N LYS A 153 -18.46 5.89 -14.76
CA LYS A 153 -18.54 6.94 -13.72
C LYS A 153 -17.25 7.07 -12.91
N LEU A 154 -16.41 6.04 -12.87
CA LEU A 154 -15.24 5.90 -12.00
C LEU A 154 -13.92 5.70 -12.75
N LYS A 155 -13.92 5.79 -14.10
CA LYS A 155 -12.77 5.44 -14.95
C LYS A 155 -11.53 6.32 -14.75
N GLU A 156 -11.70 7.51 -14.15
CA GLU A 156 -10.60 8.42 -13.84
C GLU A 156 -9.96 8.12 -12.47
N GLU A 157 -10.72 7.50 -11.57
CA GLU A 157 -10.33 7.17 -10.21
C GLU A 157 -9.81 5.73 -10.09
N VAL A 158 -10.42 4.79 -10.81
CA VAL A 158 -9.95 3.40 -10.87
C VAL A 158 -8.57 3.39 -11.51
N THR A 159 -7.60 2.82 -10.80
CA THR A 159 -6.21 2.70 -11.28
C THR A 159 -5.68 1.27 -11.18
N ILE A 160 -6.40 0.38 -10.52
CA ILE A 160 -6.09 -1.04 -10.46
C ILE A 160 -7.31 -1.84 -10.94
N LEU A 161 -7.09 -2.77 -11.87
CA LEU A 161 -8.13 -3.70 -12.29
C LEU A 161 -7.93 -5.07 -11.63
N LYS A 162 -9.02 -5.63 -11.12
CA LYS A 162 -9.09 -6.99 -10.59
C LYS A 162 -10.18 -7.77 -11.31
N PHE A 163 -10.00 -9.07 -11.46
CA PHE A 163 -10.96 -9.92 -12.16
C PHE A 163 -11.31 -11.15 -11.33
N SER A 164 -12.59 -11.35 -11.03
CA SER A 164 -13.09 -12.56 -10.38
C SER A 164 -13.66 -13.53 -11.41
N ASN A 165 -13.53 -14.84 -11.17
CA ASN A 165 -14.11 -15.94 -11.97
C ASN A 165 -13.45 -16.17 -13.34
N GLU A 166 -13.74 -15.32 -14.33
CA GLU A 166 -13.32 -15.50 -15.72
C GLU A 166 -12.57 -14.27 -16.21
N LEU A 167 -11.47 -14.50 -16.93
CA LEU A 167 -10.68 -13.41 -17.46
C LEU A 167 -11.26 -12.82 -18.74
N PRO A 168 -10.97 -11.53 -19.01
CA PRO A 168 -11.31 -10.83 -20.23
C PRO A 168 -11.00 -11.63 -21.51
N ALA A 169 -12.02 -12.04 -22.26
CA ALA A 169 -11.88 -12.65 -23.59
C ALA A 169 -12.86 -12.09 -24.63
N ASP A 170 -13.83 -11.27 -24.20
CA ASP A 170 -14.86 -10.68 -25.07
C ASP A 170 -14.58 -9.18 -25.36
N PRO A 171 -15.26 -8.58 -26.36
CA PRO A 171 -15.08 -7.17 -26.70
C PRO A 171 -15.42 -6.18 -25.58
N ASP A 172 -16.32 -6.53 -24.66
CA ASP A 172 -16.75 -5.64 -23.57
C ASP A 172 -15.66 -5.52 -22.50
N SER A 173 -14.94 -6.61 -22.25
CA SER A 173 -13.78 -6.64 -21.37
C SER A 173 -12.58 -5.87 -21.96
N GLU A 174 -12.37 -5.89 -23.28
CA GLU A 174 -11.40 -5.02 -23.95
C GLU A 174 -11.76 -3.53 -23.77
N LEU A 175 -13.03 -3.18 -23.97
CA LEU A 175 -13.51 -1.80 -23.76
C LEU A 175 -13.29 -1.35 -22.32
N ALA A 176 -13.52 -2.23 -21.34
CA ALA A 176 -13.28 -1.95 -19.93
C ALA A 176 -11.80 -1.65 -19.65
N ILE A 177 -10.88 -2.49 -20.13
CA ILE A 177 -9.43 -2.30 -19.93
C ILE A 177 -8.97 -0.99 -20.58
N ARG A 178 -9.42 -0.71 -21.82
CA ARG A 178 -9.07 0.53 -22.54
C ARG A 178 -9.69 1.78 -21.94
N GLY A 179 -10.84 1.66 -21.29
CA GLY A 179 -11.56 2.77 -20.67
C GLY A 179 -10.82 3.37 -19.47
N VAL A 180 -10.00 2.57 -18.79
CA VAL A 180 -9.22 3.01 -17.61
C VAL A 180 -7.96 3.75 -18.05
N GLN A 181 -8.03 5.08 -18.04
CA GLN A 181 -6.99 5.95 -18.61
C GLN A 181 -5.70 6.00 -17.79
N ARG A 182 -5.76 5.66 -16.50
CA ARG A 182 -4.65 5.76 -15.55
C ARG A 182 -4.30 4.40 -14.94
N LEU A 183 -4.41 3.34 -15.74
CA LEU A 183 -4.13 1.99 -15.29
C LEU A 183 -2.68 1.90 -14.78
N TRP A 184 -2.56 1.73 -13.47
CA TRP A 184 -1.32 1.64 -12.73
C TRP A 184 -1.02 0.20 -12.32
N GLY A 185 -2.06 -0.59 -12.07
CA GLY A 185 -1.90 -1.95 -11.59
C GLY A 185 -2.94 -2.94 -12.08
N ILE A 186 -2.59 -4.22 -12.01
CA ILE A 186 -3.49 -5.33 -12.27
C ILE A 186 -3.36 -6.35 -11.15
N ASP A 187 -4.50 -6.84 -10.68
CA ASP A 187 -4.62 -7.93 -9.71
C ASP A 187 -5.31 -9.14 -10.37
N LEU A 188 -4.55 -10.22 -10.49
CA LEU A 188 -4.96 -11.51 -11.06
C LEU A 188 -4.96 -12.61 -9.98
N THR A 189 -5.13 -12.22 -8.71
CA THR A 189 -5.18 -13.16 -7.59
C THR A 189 -6.22 -14.25 -7.84
N GLU A 190 -5.85 -15.51 -7.64
CA GLU A 190 -6.72 -16.71 -7.77
C GLU A 190 -7.36 -16.92 -9.15
N THR A 191 -6.90 -16.20 -10.18
CA THR A 191 -7.37 -16.41 -11.55
C THR A 191 -6.99 -17.80 -12.06
N GLN A 192 -7.86 -18.41 -12.87
CA GLN A 192 -7.71 -19.80 -13.35
C GLN A 192 -7.03 -19.91 -14.73
N ALA A 193 -6.89 -18.79 -15.44
CA ALA A 193 -6.28 -18.70 -16.77
C ALA A 193 -5.40 -17.43 -16.84
N PRO A 194 -4.46 -17.32 -17.80
CA PRO A 194 -3.71 -16.10 -18.06
C PRO A 194 -4.56 -14.99 -18.66
N LEU A 195 -4.15 -13.73 -18.45
CA LEU A 195 -4.76 -12.57 -19.11
C LEU A 195 -4.35 -12.54 -20.59
N GLU A 196 -5.15 -13.15 -21.46
CA GLU A 196 -4.89 -13.17 -22.91
C GLU A 196 -4.81 -11.76 -23.51
N LEU A 197 -5.55 -10.80 -22.94
CA LEU A 197 -5.54 -9.39 -23.31
C LEU A 197 -4.39 -8.58 -22.70
N TYR A 198 -3.34 -9.20 -22.16
CA TYR A 198 -2.18 -8.50 -21.58
C TYR A 198 -1.53 -7.49 -22.56
N ASN A 199 -1.69 -7.69 -23.87
CA ASN A 199 -1.23 -6.77 -24.89
C ASN A 199 -1.95 -5.40 -24.90
N LEU A 200 -3.14 -5.31 -24.31
CA LEU A 200 -3.89 -4.07 -24.15
C LEU A 200 -3.44 -3.25 -22.95
N VAL A 201 -2.80 -3.92 -21.98
CA VAL A 201 -2.32 -3.30 -20.74
C VAL A 201 -1.07 -2.46 -21.07
N PRO A 202 -0.98 -1.21 -20.58
CA PRO A 202 0.15 -0.34 -20.87
C PRO A 202 1.44 -0.90 -20.25
N ALA A 203 2.56 -0.76 -20.97
CA ALA A 203 3.87 -1.18 -20.50
C ALA A 203 4.35 -0.43 -19.24
N SER A 204 3.72 0.72 -18.92
CA SER A 204 3.95 1.52 -17.72
C SER A 204 3.29 0.94 -16.45
N LEU A 205 2.75 -0.28 -16.50
CA LEU A 205 2.18 -0.96 -15.34
C LEU A 205 3.22 -1.07 -14.21
N GLN A 206 2.86 -0.62 -13.01
CA GLN A 206 3.75 -0.58 -11.85
C GLN A 206 3.39 -1.63 -10.78
N TYR A 207 2.12 -2.03 -10.71
CA TYR A 207 1.65 -3.06 -9.79
C TYR A 207 1.13 -4.29 -10.50
N LEU A 208 1.63 -5.44 -10.08
CA LEU A 208 1.15 -6.72 -10.56
C LEU A 208 1.01 -7.67 -9.37
N ASN A 209 -0.22 -8.11 -9.14
CA ASN A 209 -0.51 -9.16 -8.17
C ASN A 209 -0.93 -10.44 -8.91
N LEU A 210 -0.19 -11.52 -8.68
CA LEU A 210 -0.41 -12.83 -9.27
C LEU A 210 -0.61 -13.88 -8.19
N ASP A 211 -0.96 -13.51 -6.96
CA ASP A 211 -1.10 -14.43 -5.83
C ASP A 211 -2.02 -15.61 -6.19
N ARG A 212 -1.60 -16.84 -5.91
CA ARG A 212 -2.37 -18.05 -6.22
C ARG A 212 -2.83 -18.18 -7.69
N ALA A 213 -2.15 -17.53 -8.63
CA ALA A 213 -2.41 -17.69 -10.07
C ALA A 213 -1.99 -19.09 -10.56
N GLY A 214 -2.91 -20.05 -10.53
CA GLY A 214 -2.64 -21.47 -10.80
C GLY A 214 -2.14 -21.78 -12.22
N TRP A 215 -2.20 -20.81 -13.13
CA TRP A 215 -1.72 -20.88 -14.51
C TRP A 215 -0.32 -20.30 -14.71
N LEU A 216 0.27 -19.64 -13.72
CA LEU A 216 1.54 -18.94 -13.85
C LEU A 216 2.71 -19.94 -13.97
N THR A 217 3.12 -20.21 -15.21
CA THR A 217 4.31 -20.98 -15.56
C THR A 217 5.50 -20.06 -15.85
N ASP A 218 6.71 -20.62 -15.94
CA ASP A 218 7.92 -19.86 -16.31
C ASP A 218 7.78 -19.09 -17.62
N GLU A 219 7.13 -19.68 -18.65
CA GLU A 219 6.88 -19.00 -19.93
C GLU A 219 6.01 -17.74 -19.76
N TRP A 220 5.00 -17.79 -18.89
CA TRP A 220 4.14 -16.66 -18.62
C TRP A 220 4.83 -15.60 -17.77
N ALA A 221 5.66 -16.02 -16.80
CA ALA A 221 6.51 -15.10 -16.04
C ALA A 221 7.45 -14.31 -16.98
N ASP A 222 8.13 -15.00 -17.90
CA ASP A 222 9.00 -14.37 -18.90
C ASP A 222 8.22 -13.38 -19.79
N LYS A 223 7.05 -13.77 -20.31
CA LYS A 223 6.19 -12.88 -21.11
C LYS A 223 5.75 -11.64 -20.34
N LEU A 224 5.25 -11.81 -19.12
CA LEU A 224 4.71 -10.70 -18.32
C LEU A 224 5.81 -9.76 -17.88
N PHE A 225 6.92 -10.28 -17.34
CA PHE A 225 8.02 -9.45 -16.82
C PHE A 225 8.85 -8.86 -17.95
N GLY A 226 8.97 -9.56 -19.08
CA GLY A 226 9.59 -9.02 -20.29
C GLY A 226 8.80 -7.84 -20.90
N ARG A 227 7.47 -7.85 -20.76
CA ARG A 227 6.60 -6.76 -21.23
C ARG A 227 6.51 -5.60 -20.22
N PHE A 228 6.26 -5.89 -18.95
CA PHE A 228 5.94 -4.90 -17.92
C PHE A 228 7.16 -4.57 -17.06
N LYS A 229 8.23 -4.04 -17.68
CA LYS A 229 9.50 -3.73 -16.98
C LYS A 229 9.41 -2.56 -15.99
N ALA A 230 8.30 -1.81 -16.02
CA ALA A 230 8.04 -0.72 -15.08
C ALA A 230 7.46 -1.19 -13.73
N ILE A 231 7.25 -2.49 -13.54
CA ILE A 231 6.74 -3.04 -12.28
C ILE A 231 7.67 -2.65 -11.13
N SER A 232 7.09 -2.01 -10.12
CA SER A 232 7.73 -1.64 -8.86
C SER A 232 7.18 -2.44 -7.67
N ILE A 233 5.96 -2.97 -7.77
CA ILE A 233 5.33 -3.82 -6.75
C ILE A 233 4.85 -5.11 -7.41
N LEU A 234 5.46 -6.23 -7.01
CA LEU A 234 5.11 -7.57 -7.49
C LEU A 234 4.71 -8.46 -6.31
N SER A 235 3.58 -9.14 -6.47
CA SER A 235 3.15 -10.21 -5.57
C SER A 235 3.03 -11.53 -6.31
N LEU A 236 3.73 -12.53 -5.80
CA LEU A 236 3.76 -13.91 -6.28
C LEU A 236 3.51 -14.85 -5.10
N ALA A 237 2.57 -14.54 -4.19
CA ALA A 237 2.32 -15.41 -3.04
C ALA A 237 1.70 -16.74 -3.48
N ASP A 238 1.97 -17.80 -2.72
CA ASP A 238 1.36 -19.15 -2.88
C ASP A 238 1.37 -19.71 -4.32
N GLN A 239 2.50 -19.60 -5.03
CA GLN A 239 2.69 -20.20 -6.35
C GLN A 239 3.09 -21.65 -6.21
N SER A 240 2.57 -22.47 -7.14
CA SER A 240 2.85 -23.91 -7.18
C SER A 240 3.60 -24.36 -8.44
N ARG A 241 3.72 -23.49 -9.45
CA ARG A 241 4.22 -23.85 -10.79
C ARG A 241 5.45 -23.07 -11.25
N LEU A 242 5.90 -22.08 -10.48
CA LEU A 242 7.13 -21.35 -10.79
C LEU A 242 8.36 -22.19 -10.43
N SER A 243 9.23 -22.41 -11.41
CA SER A 243 10.52 -23.08 -11.21
C SER A 243 11.64 -22.04 -10.97
N LEU A 244 12.88 -22.52 -10.98
CA LEU A 244 14.09 -21.67 -10.99
C LEU A 244 14.04 -20.61 -12.11
N LEU A 245 13.58 -20.99 -13.30
CA LEU A 245 13.55 -20.10 -14.47
C LEU A 245 12.53 -18.97 -14.31
N GLY A 246 11.33 -19.27 -13.83
CA GLY A 246 10.29 -18.27 -13.61
C GLY A 246 10.65 -17.26 -12.54
N LEU A 247 11.34 -17.67 -11.48
CA LEU A 247 11.90 -16.74 -10.48
C LEU A 247 13.07 -15.94 -11.05
N GLY A 248 13.90 -16.53 -11.91
CA GLY A 248 14.97 -15.83 -12.63
C GLY A 248 14.44 -14.68 -13.49
N ALA A 249 13.22 -14.78 -14.04
CA ALA A 249 12.61 -13.71 -14.82
C ALA A 249 12.33 -12.42 -14.00
N ILE A 250 12.32 -12.49 -12.66
CA ILE A 250 12.22 -11.30 -11.79
C ILE A 250 13.39 -10.35 -12.00
N ALA A 251 14.56 -10.84 -12.44
CA ALA A 251 15.72 -10.00 -12.76
C ALA A 251 15.44 -9.00 -13.91
N LEU A 252 14.40 -9.23 -14.73
CA LEU A 252 13.96 -8.29 -15.76
C LEU A 252 13.32 -7.01 -15.18
N LEU A 253 12.95 -7.01 -13.90
CA LEU A 253 12.23 -5.94 -13.22
C LEU A 253 13.19 -5.04 -12.43
N GLU A 254 13.99 -4.25 -13.15
CA GLU A 254 15.02 -3.38 -12.56
C GLU A 254 14.47 -2.29 -11.61
N ASN A 255 13.18 -1.98 -11.72
CA ASN A 255 12.49 -0.99 -10.89
C ASN A 255 11.77 -1.60 -9.68
N LEU A 256 11.99 -2.89 -9.39
CA LEU A 256 11.25 -3.60 -8.35
C LEU A 256 11.64 -3.13 -6.94
N ILE A 257 10.68 -2.51 -6.25
CA ILE A 257 10.83 -1.95 -4.90
C ILE A 257 10.21 -2.87 -3.85
N SER A 258 9.09 -3.51 -4.17
CA SER A 258 8.38 -4.40 -3.25
C SER A 258 8.12 -5.76 -3.88
N LEU A 259 8.57 -6.81 -3.21
CA LEU A 259 8.38 -8.20 -3.63
C LEU A 259 7.73 -9.02 -2.52
N ASN A 260 6.62 -9.68 -2.86
CA ASN A 260 5.98 -10.65 -1.98
C ASN A 260 6.13 -12.07 -2.54
N LEU A 261 6.87 -12.92 -1.83
CA LEU A 261 7.04 -14.35 -2.08
C LEU A 261 6.51 -15.17 -0.92
N SER A 262 5.51 -14.68 -0.18
CA SER A 262 4.96 -15.46 0.93
C SER A 262 4.29 -16.75 0.46
N GLY A 263 4.28 -17.76 1.32
CA GLY A 263 3.59 -19.03 1.09
C GLY A 263 4.19 -19.90 -0.02
N GLN A 264 5.38 -19.58 -0.54
CA GLN A 264 6.06 -20.41 -1.54
C GLN A 264 6.59 -21.70 -0.91
N LYS A 265 5.71 -22.71 -0.74
CA LYS A 265 6.06 -23.99 -0.09
C LYS A 265 7.20 -24.74 -0.80
N GLY A 266 7.34 -24.53 -2.10
CA GLY A 266 8.38 -25.14 -2.93
C GLY A 266 9.67 -24.33 -3.06
N LEU A 267 9.73 -23.09 -2.55
CA LEU A 267 10.88 -22.19 -2.75
C LEU A 267 12.08 -22.67 -1.92
N LYS A 268 13.08 -23.21 -2.61
CA LYS A 268 14.35 -23.67 -2.03
C LYS A 268 15.46 -22.65 -2.24
N ASP A 269 16.56 -22.83 -1.50
CA ASP A 269 17.76 -22.00 -1.55
C ASP A 269 18.29 -21.75 -2.97
N GLU A 270 18.37 -22.79 -3.82
CA GLU A 270 18.81 -22.66 -5.21
C GLU A 270 17.92 -21.71 -6.02
N GLN A 271 16.60 -21.86 -5.89
CA GLN A 271 15.62 -21.00 -6.55
C GLN A 271 15.68 -19.56 -6.07
N PHE A 272 15.83 -19.38 -4.77
CA PHE A 272 15.92 -18.07 -4.15
C PHE A 272 17.22 -17.35 -4.49
N SER A 273 18.31 -18.09 -4.70
CA SER A 273 19.60 -17.52 -5.11
C SER A 273 19.54 -16.79 -6.46
N MET A 274 18.54 -17.06 -7.31
CA MET A 274 18.33 -16.30 -8.55
C MET A 274 18.09 -14.82 -8.31
N LEU A 275 17.48 -14.45 -7.17
CA LEU A 275 17.27 -13.05 -6.78
C LEU A 275 18.56 -12.36 -6.35
N THR A 276 19.67 -13.09 -6.23
CA THR A 276 20.99 -12.56 -5.88
C THR A 276 21.91 -12.35 -7.09
N ILE A 277 21.49 -12.77 -8.29
CA ILE A 277 22.26 -12.60 -9.53
C ILE A 277 22.42 -11.13 -9.91
N GLN A 278 21.41 -10.31 -9.57
CA GLN A 278 21.41 -8.87 -9.79
C GLN A 278 20.98 -8.16 -8.51
N GLU A 279 21.57 -7.00 -8.22
CA GLU A 279 21.13 -6.13 -7.14
C GLU A 279 19.79 -5.48 -7.53
N LEU A 280 18.71 -5.86 -6.85
CA LEU A 280 17.41 -5.24 -7.00
C LEU A 280 17.26 -4.10 -5.99
N PRO A 281 16.62 -2.97 -6.34
CA PRO A 281 16.43 -1.84 -5.43
C PRO A 281 15.31 -2.09 -4.40
N LEU A 282 15.21 -3.32 -3.89
CA LEU A 282 14.14 -3.74 -2.99
C LEU A 282 14.20 -2.97 -1.66
N GLU A 283 13.07 -2.36 -1.32
CA GLU A 283 12.81 -1.73 -0.03
C GLU A 283 11.86 -2.59 0.83
N SER A 284 11.09 -3.48 0.23
CA SER A 284 10.12 -4.32 0.93
C SER A 284 10.17 -5.76 0.43
N LEU A 285 10.36 -6.71 1.35
CA LEU A 285 10.36 -8.14 1.03
C LEU A 285 9.52 -8.93 2.05
N ASN A 286 8.66 -9.79 1.53
CA ASN A 286 7.91 -10.75 2.33
C ASN A 286 8.23 -12.19 1.93
N LEU A 287 8.80 -12.97 2.86
CA LEU A 287 9.11 -14.40 2.74
C LEU A 287 8.30 -15.25 3.72
N SER A 288 7.20 -14.72 4.27
CA SER A 288 6.40 -15.43 5.28
C SER A 288 5.99 -16.81 4.80
N GLY A 289 6.18 -17.84 5.62
CA GLY A 289 5.80 -19.22 5.30
C GLY A 289 6.70 -19.94 4.29
N CYS A 290 7.82 -19.34 3.86
CA CYS A 290 8.83 -20.00 3.03
C CYS A 290 9.72 -20.95 3.87
N GLN A 291 9.12 -22.01 4.41
CA GLN A 291 9.77 -22.93 5.37
C GLN A 291 10.93 -23.74 4.78
N ALA A 292 10.96 -23.92 3.46
CA ALA A 292 12.02 -24.65 2.76
C ALA A 292 13.31 -23.82 2.59
N LEU A 293 13.28 -22.52 2.89
CA LEU A 293 14.47 -21.68 2.90
C LEU A 293 15.28 -21.89 4.17
N THR A 294 16.59 -22.08 4.00
CA THR A 294 17.50 -22.17 5.13
C THR A 294 17.90 -20.78 5.65
N PRO A 295 18.33 -20.67 6.93
CA PRO A 295 18.97 -19.46 7.44
C PRO A 295 20.08 -18.93 6.53
N THR A 296 20.89 -19.84 5.97
CA THR A 296 22.04 -19.50 5.13
C THR A 296 21.62 -18.81 3.83
N ALA A 297 20.58 -19.31 3.16
CA ALA A 297 20.09 -18.66 1.94
C ALA A 297 19.51 -17.27 2.22
N ILE A 298 18.78 -17.11 3.33
CA ILE A 298 18.28 -15.80 3.76
C ILE A 298 19.47 -14.86 4.01
N GLN A 299 20.48 -15.28 4.77
CA GLN A 299 21.68 -14.48 5.06
C GLN A 299 22.43 -14.04 3.79
N GLN A 300 22.59 -14.94 2.82
CA GLN A 300 23.21 -14.63 1.53
C GLN A 300 22.42 -13.55 0.78
N PHE A 301 21.10 -13.68 0.73
CA PHE A 301 20.23 -12.69 0.10
C PHE A 301 20.30 -11.31 0.77
N LEU A 302 20.37 -11.26 2.11
CA LEU A 302 20.51 -9.98 2.83
C LEU A 302 21.76 -9.19 2.43
N GLY A 303 22.78 -9.88 1.92
CA GLY A 303 23.97 -9.25 1.32
C GLY A 303 23.68 -8.44 0.06
N ASN A 304 22.63 -8.78 -0.68
CA ASN A 304 22.28 -8.21 -1.98
C ASN A 304 21.07 -7.26 -1.92
N ALA A 305 20.52 -6.99 -0.74
CA ALA A 305 19.35 -6.13 -0.55
C ALA A 305 19.57 -5.07 0.56
N PRO A 306 20.62 -4.23 0.47
CA PRO A 306 20.98 -3.29 1.54
C PRO A 306 19.95 -2.15 1.74
N ARG A 307 19.02 -1.96 0.79
CA ARG A 307 17.98 -0.92 0.80
C ARG A 307 16.69 -1.35 1.50
N LEU A 308 16.62 -2.57 2.04
CA LEU A 308 15.42 -3.05 2.71
C LEU A 308 15.05 -2.16 3.90
N ARG A 309 13.80 -1.68 3.86
CA ARG A 309 13.10 -0.91 4.89
C ARG A 309 12.08 -1.78 5.62
N ARG A 310 11.49 -2.75 4.93
CA ARG A 310 10.54 -3.72 5.50
C ARG A 310 10.91 -5.15 5.15
N LEU A 311 10.97 -6.01 6.15
CA LEU A 311 11.28 -7.42 5.99
C LEU A 311 10.34 -8.29 6.83
N VAL A 312 9.64 -9.23 6.19
CA VAL A 312 8.74 -10.18 6.85
C VAL A 312 9.28 -11.61 6.67
N LEU A 313 9.62 -12.25 7.78
CA LEU A 313 10.20 -13.60 7.89
C LEU A 313 9.35 -14.51 8.80
N ASP A 314 8.06 -14.22 8.94
CA ASP A 314 7.15 -15.01 9.78
C ASP A 314 7.08 -16.47 9.33
N ASN A 315 7.03 -17.41 10.27
CA ASN A 315 6.93 -18.86 9.98
C ASN A 315 8.01 -19.36 9.01
N THR A 316 9.22 -18.80 9.08
CA THR A 316 10.40 -19.27 8.34
C THR A 316 11.38 -19.95 9.29
N SER A 317 12.47 -20.50 8.74
CA SER A 317 13.55 -21.10 9.51
C SER A 317 14.54 -20.09 10.10
N THR A 318 14.25 -18.78 10.09
CA THR A 318 15.15 -17.69 10.54
C THR A 318 15.61 -17.86 11.99
N ASP A 319 16.93 -17.78 12.21
CA ASP A 319 17.56 -17.94 13.53
C ASP A 319 18.33 -16.67 13.98
N ASP A 320 18.97 -16.73 15.15
CA ASP A 320 19.75 -15.61 15.71
C ASP A 320 20.93 -15.16 14.82
N ARG A 321 21.44 -16.04 13.95
CA ARG A 321 22.50 -15.68 12.99
C ARG A 321 21.95 -14.81 11.87
N CYS A 322 20.72 -15.09 11.42
CA CYS A 322 20.01 -14.18 10.51
C CYS A 322 19.79 -12.82 11.16
N LEU A 323 19.37 -12.75 12.43
CA LEU A 323 19.19 -11.47 13.14
C LEU A 323 20.49 -10.66 13.22
N SER A 324 21.63 -11.33 13.42
CA SER A 324 22.94 -10.67 13.40
C SER A 324 23.31 -10.15 12.00
N GLU A 325 22.98 -10.85 10.92
CA GLU A 325 23.21 -10.35 9.57
C GLU A 325 22.29 -9.16 9.24
N ILE A 326 21.02 -9.22 9.66
CA ILE A 326 20.07 -8.11 9.55
C ILE A 326 20.64 -6.87 10.25
N SER A 327 21.17 -7.05 11.47
CA SER A 327 21.70 -5.94 12.26
C SER A 327 22.94 -5.30 11.64
N VAL A 328 23.73 -6.04 10.87
CA VAL A 328 24.94 -5.52 10.19
C VAL A 328 24.63 -4.92 8.82
N ARG A 329 23.77 -5.57 8.03
CA ARG A 329 23.60 -5.24 6.60
C ARG A 329 22.46 -4.26 6.32
N LEU A 330 21.35 -4.37 7.05
CA LEU A 330 20.13 -3.62 6.72
C LEU A 330 20.04 -2.32 7.53
N ASN A 331 20.85 -1.33 7.18
CA ASN A 331 20.95 -0.08 7.94
C ASN A 331 19.73 0.84 7.78
N GLN A 332 18.89 0.61 6.77
CA GLN A 332 17.67 1.36 6.51
C GLN A 332 16.41 0.63 6.99
N LEU A 333 16.55 -0.49 7.70
CA LEU A 333 15.42 -1.30 8.13
C LEU A 333 14.58 -0.54 9.18
N GLU A 334 13.30 -0.38 8.88
CA GLU A 334 12.30 0.30 9.71
C GLU A 334 11.33 -0.69 10.36
N SER A 335 11.03 -1.81 9.68
CA SER A 335 10.14 -2.84 10.21
C SER A 335 10.66 -4.25 9.93
N LEU A 336 10.63 -5.09 10.97
CA LEU A 336 10.96 -6.51 10.91
C LEU A 336 9.85 -7.34 11.57
N SER A 337 9.39 -8.38 10.89
CA SER A 337 8.50 -9.39 11.47
C SER A 337 9.16 -10.76 11.42
N VAL A 338 9.23 -11.46 12.56
CA VAL A 338 9.84 -12.79 12.74
C VAL A 338 8.94 -13.70 13.58
N ARG A 339 7.63 -13.53 13.49
CA ARG A 339 6.66 -14.31 14.28
C ARG A 339 6.76 -15.78 13.94
N ASN A 340 6.77 -16.62 14.97
CA ASN A 340 6.93 -18.08 14.83
C ASN A 340 8.21 -18.51 14.08
N ALA A 341 9.24 -17.67 14.04
CA ALA A 341 10.58 -18.06 13.60
C ALA A 341 11.40 -18.59 14.81
N PRO A 342 12.37 -19.50 14.62
CA PRO A 342 13.21 -20.03 15.69
C PRO A 342 14.30 -19.03 16.17
N VAL A 343 13.88 -17.82 16.51
CA VAL A 343 14.72 -16.76 17.09
C VAL A 343 14.64 -16.76 18.61
N SER A 344 15.75 -16.51 19.28
CA SER A 344 15.78 -16.44 20.75
C SER A 344 15.49 -15.02 21.25
N GLN A 345 14.99 -14.91 22.49
CA GLN A 345 14.83 -13.62 23.15
C GLN A 345 16.16 -12.85 23.23
N LYS A 346 17.29 -13.56 23.39
CA LYS A 346 18.63 -12.95 23.40
C LYS A 346 19.00 -12.37 22.03
N GLY A 347 18.63 -13.06 20.95
CA GLY A 347 18.80 -12.57 19.58
C GLY A 347 18.05 -11.26 19.34
N ILE A 348 16.76 -11.24 19.69
CA ILE A 348 15.92 -10.03 19.57
C ILE A 348 16.47 -8.86 20.39
N LEU A 349 16.82 -9.10 21.66
CA LEU A 349 17.42 -8.05 22.51
C LEU A 349 18.74 -7.52 21.94
N SER A 350 19.54 -8.37 21.31
CA SER A 350 20.79 -7.97 20.68
C SER A 350 20.53 -7.10 19.44
N LEU A 351 19.52 -7.44 18.64
CA LEU A 351 19.09 -6.64 17.49
C LEU A 351 18.56 -5.27 17.92
N MET A 352 17.68 -5.21 18.93
CA MET A 352 17.12 -3.94 19.45
C MET A 352 18.21 -3.00 19.97
N ARG A 353 19.26 -3.53 20.61
CA ARG A 353 20.41 -2.72 21.06
C ARG A 353 21.16 -2.07 19.92
N GLN A 354 21.26 -2.74 18.77
CA GLN A 354 21.95 -2.22 17.59
C GLN A 354 21.04 -1.33 16.73
N LYS A 355 19.72 -1.56 16.77
CA LYS A 355 18.70 -0.85 15.99
C LYS A 355 17.54 -0.41 16.90
N PRO A 356 17.71 0.65 17.72
CA PRO A 356 16.74 1.03 18.76
C PRO A 356 15.41 1.58 18.22
N ASN A 357 15.37 2.03 16.97
CA ASN A 357 14.16 2.57 16.32
C ASN A 357 13.48 1.56 15.39
N LEU A 358 13.94 0.31 15.35
CA LEU A 358 13.34 -0.73 14.52
C LEU A 358 12.02 -1.19 15.15
N ASP A 359 10.94 -1.15 14.37
CA ASP A 359 9.67 -1.77 14.77
C ASP A 359 9.78 -3.30 14.57
N ILE A 360 9.69 -4.05 15.65
CA ILE A 360 9.87 -5.51 15.64
C ILE A 360 8.59 -6.20 16.11
N LEU A 361 8.09 -7.10 15.26
CA LEU A 361 7.03 -8.03 15.59
C LEU A 361 7.63 -9.45 15.68
N SER A 362 7.82 -9.96 16.89
CA SER A 362 8.49 -11.24 17.15
C SER A 362 7.61 -12.21 17.92
#